data_AF-A0A1Q6QDC7-F1
#
_entry.id   AF-A0A1Q6QDC7-F1
#
_cell.length_a   1.000
_cell.length_b   1.000
_cell.length_c   1.000
_cell.angle_alpha   90.00
_cell.angle_beta   90.00
_cell.angle_gamma   90.00
#
_symmetry.space_group_name_H-M   'P 1'
#
loop_
_entity.id
_entity.type
_entity.pdbx_description
1 polymer ?
#
loop_
_entity_poly.entity_id
_entity_poly.type
_entity_poly.pdbx_seq_one_letter_code
_entity_poly.pdbx_strand_id
1 'polypeptide(L)'
;MATRIREKAKVRKETADKRPRATARYVRISSRKVKIVIDLIRGKQVDEALAILMYTPKAAAPVVEKLLLSAIANAENNLSPGPTLKRYVARSRGSASPMLKRTSHITVVLDQK
;
A
#
# COMPACT_ATOMS: atom_id res chain seq x y z
N MET A 1 34.52 5.11 14.88
CA MET A 1 33.15 5.67 14.82
C MET A 1 32.30 5.07 13.68
N ALA A 2 32.87 4.79 12.48
CA ALA A 2 32.14 4.22 11.33
C ALA A 2 31.75 2.73 11.45
N THR A 3 32.49 1.91 12.20
CA THR A 3 32.22 0.48 12.42
C THR A 3 30.91 0.23 13.15
N ARG A 4 30.63 1.03 14.20
CA ARG A 4 29.39 0.98 14.98
C ARG A 4 28.13 1.29 14.16
N ILE A 5 28.25 2.13 13.12
CA ILE A 5 27.16 2.45 12.20
C ILE A 5 26.84 1.25 11.30
N ARG A 6 27.88 0.54 10.81
CA ARG A 6 27.73 -0.66 9.99
C ARG A 6 27.14 -1.82 10.78
N GLU A 7 27.58 -2.03 12.03
CA GLU A 7 27.00 -3.04 12.93
C GLU A 7 25.54 -2.74 13.25
N LYS A 8 25.19 -1.49 13.59
CA LYS A 8 23.79 -1.08 13.75
C LYS A 8 22.96 -1.31 12.49
N ALA A 9 23.53 -1.07 11.30
CA ALA A 9 22.85 -1.32 10.04
C ALA A 9 22.63 -2.83 9.78
N LYS A 10 23.59 -3.68 10.15
CA LYS A 10 23.45 -5.15 10.05
C LYS A 10 22.38 -5.67 11.01
N VAL A 11 22.43 -5.28 12.28
CA VAL A 11 21.41 -5.65 13.29
C VAL A 11 20.01 -5.24 12.81
N ARG A 12 19.84 -4.02 12.29
CA ARG A 12 18.56 -3.56 11.72
C ARG A 12 18.06 -4.40 10.55
N LYS A 13 18.99 -4.90 9.71
CA LYS A 13 18.66 -5.72 8.54
C LYS A 13 18.29 -7.15 8.96
N GLU A 14 18.90 -7.66 10.02
CA GLU A 14 18.60 -8.97 10.61
C GLU A 14 17.26 -8.98 11.35
N THR A 15 16.94 -7.91 12.09
CA THR A 15 15.65 -7.75 12.78
C THR A 15 14.51 -7.33 11.85
N ALA A 16 14.77 -7.05 10.58
CA ALA A 16 13.75 -6.60 9.64
C ALA A 16 12.74 -7.73 9.34
N ASP A 17 11.46 -7.36 9.33
CA ASP A 17 10.38 -8.29 9.01
C ASP A 17 10.48 -8.76 7.54
N LYS A 18 10.69 -10.07 7.35
CA LYS A 18 10.94 -10.69 6.02
C LYS A 18 9.67 -11.24 5.37
N ARG A 19 8.53 -11.11 6.03
CA ARG A 19 7.26 -11.57 5.49
C ARG A 19 6.99 -10.97 4.11
N PRO A 20 6.47 -11.77 3.17
CA PRO A 20 6.16 -11.28 1.84
C PRO A 20 5.12 -10.16 1.93
N ARG A 21 5.47 -9.01 1.34
CA ARG A 21 4.65 -7.80 1.40
C ARG A 21 4.57 -7.13 0.04
N ALA A 22 3.41 -6.56 -0.25
CA ALA A 22 3.24 -5.62 -1.35
C ALA A 22 2.78 -4.26 -0.82
N THR A 23 3.31 -3.21 -1.43
CA THR A 23 2.95 -1.83 -1.09
C THR A 23 2.59 -1.03 -2.33
N ALA A 24 1.32 -0.68 -2.50
CA ALA A 24 0.90 0.30 -3.49
C ALA A 24 1.02 1.66 -2.84
N ARG A 25 2.04 2.39 -3.28
CA ARG A 25 2.25 3.76 -2.86
C ARG A 25 1.52 4.68 -3.82
N TYR A 26 0.96 5.76 -3.28
CA TYR A 26 0.40 6.84 -4.09
C TYR A 26 -0.93 6.56 -4.80
N VAL A 27 -1.71 5.63 -4.26
CA VAL A 27 -3.05 5.32 -4.78
C VAL A 27 -3.96 6.53 -4.61
N ARG A 28 -4.59 6.98 -5.70
CA ARG A 28 -5.43 8.21 -5.75
C ARG A 28 -6.84 7.99 -5.19
N ILE A 29 -6.94 7.29 -4.07
CA ILE A 29 -8.18 7.01 -3.34
C ILE A 29 -7.99 7.43 -1.89
N SER A 30 -9.03 8.04 -1.30
CA SER A 30 -9.03 8.41 0.11
C SER A 30 -8.91 7.16 1.00
N SER A 31 -8.02 7.22 2.00
CA SER A 31 -7.79 6.14 2.96
C SER A 31 -9.06 5.57 3.58
N ARG A 32 -10.06 6.41 3.87
CA ARG A 32 -11.36 5.98 4.42
C ARG A 32 -12.13 5.05 3.49
N LYS A 33 -12.09 5.29 2.18
CA LYS A 33 -12.76 4.44 1.17
C LYS A 33 -12.04 3.12 0.98
N VAL A 34 -10.72 3.13 1.09
CA VAL A 34 -9.89 1.92 1.00
C VAL A 34 -10.04 1.06 2.27
N LYS A 35 -10.08 1.68 3.45
CA LYS A 35 -10.19 0.99 4.74
C LYS A 35 -11.38 0.03 4.80
N ILE A 36 -12.53 0.45 4.28
CA ILE A 36 -13.74 -0.39 4.22
C ILE A 36 -13.47 -1.71 3.49
N VAL A 37 -12.71 -1.68 2.40
CA VAL A 37 -12.37 -2.88 1.62
C VAL A 37 -11.30 -3.71 2.32
N ILE A 38 -10.29 -3.07 2.92
CA ILE A 38 -9.22 -3.77 3.67
C ILE A 38 -9.80 -4.53 4.87
N ASP A 39 -10.75 -3.94 5.59
CA ASP A 39 -11.33 -4.55 6.77
C ASP A 39 -12.14 -5.82 6.42
N LEU A 40 -12.65 -5.96 5.18
CA LEU A 40 -13.35 -7.17 4.71
C LEU A 40 -12.41 -8.36 4.49
N ILE A 41 -11.20 -8.10 4.01
CA ILE A 41 -10.23 -9.15 3.62
C ILE A 41 -9.24 -9.50 4.73
N ARG A 42 -9.19 -8.72 5.82
CA ARG A 42 -8.22 -8.92 6.90
C ARG A 42 -8.49 -10.25 7.61
N GLY A 43 -7.48 -11.11 7.67
CA GLY A 43 -7.54 -12.40 8.37
C GLY A 43 -8.24 -13.51 7.59
N LYS A 44 -8.66 -13.26 6.35
CA LYS A 44 -9.19 -14.27 5.43
C LYS A 44 -8.08 -15.01 4.71
N GLN A 45 -8.38 -16.22 4.22
CA GLN A 45 -7.46 -16.92 3.31
C GLN A 45 -7.36 -16.18 1.97
N VAL A 46 -6.26 -16.40 1.24
CA VAL A 46 -5.98 -15.68 -0.01
C VAL A 46 -7.10 -15.88 -1.04
N ASP A 47 -7.57 -17.12 -1.19
CA ASP A 47 -8.61 -17.47 -2.16
C ASP A 47 -9.97 -16.84 -1.80
N GLU A 48 -10.31 -16.85 -0.50
CA GLU A 48 -11.51 -16.20 0.02
C GLU A 48 -11.44 -14.68 -0.17
N ALA A 49 -10.28 -14.07 0.07
CA ALA A 49 -10.07 -12.64 -0.12
C ALA A 49 -10.20 -12.24 -1.60
N LEU A 50 -9.68 -13.05 -2.53
CA LEU A 50 -9.86 -12.83 -3.98
C LEU A 50 -11.33 -12.87 -4.38
N ALA A 51 -12.09 -13.88 -3.90
CA ALA A 51 -13.51 -13.99 -4.17
C ALA A 51 -14.29 -12.77 -3.63
N ILE A 52 -14.01 -12.34 -2.39
CA ILE A 52 -14.65 -11.16 -1.79
C ILE A 52 -14.36 -9.90 -2.62
N LEU A 53 -13.11 -9.69 -3.04
CA LEU A 53 -12.72 -8.50 -3.82
C LEU A 53 -13.39 -8.46 -5.19
N MET A 54 -13.53 -9.61 -5.85
CA MET A 54 -14.12 -9.71 -7.18
C MET A 54 -15.60 -9.28 -7.22
N TYR A 55 -16.35 -9.55 -6.15
CA TYR A 55 -17.79 -9.23 -6.06
C TYR A 55 -18.09 -7.97 -5.23
N THR A 56 -17.09 -7.27 -4.71
CA THR A 56 -17.32 -6.07 -3.89
C THR A 56 -17.54 -4.82 -4.77
N PRO A 57 -18.71 -4.16 -4.73
CA PRO A 57 -19.00 -2.98 -5.55
C PRO A 57 -18.39 -1.71 -4.95
N LYS A 58 -17.06 -1.67 -4.77
CA LYS A 58 -16.32 -0.50 -4.28
C LYS A 58 -15.18 -0.17 -5.24
N ALA A 59 -15.02 1.10 -5.55
CA ALA A 59 -13.94 1.58 -6.43
C ALA A 59 -12.51 1.24 -5.95
N ALA A 60 -12.35 0.90 -4.66
CA ALA A 60 -11.06 0.46 -4.12
C ALA A 60 -10.77 -1.04 -4.36
N ALA A 61 -11.78 -1.86 -4.65
CA ALA A 61 -11.63 -3.31 -4.78
C ALA A 61 -10.65 -3.72 -5.90
N PRO A 62 -10.73 -3.17 -7.13
CA PRO A 62 -9.80 -3.55 -8.21
C PRO A 62 -8.34 -3.17 -7.91
N VAL A 63 -8.12 -2.13 -7.10
CA VAL A 63 -6.76 -1.71 -6.69
C VAL A 63 -6.20 -2.64 -5.63
N VAL A 64 -7.04 -3.07 -4.69
CA VAL A 64 -6.66 -3.99 -3.62
C VAL A 64 -6.44 -5.40 -4.16
N GLU A 65 -7.24 -5.84 -5.12
CA GLU A 65 -7.06 -7.11 -5.84
C GLU A 65 -5.69 -7.19 -6.53
N LYS A 66 -5.34 -6.18 -7.33
CA LYS A 66 -4.01 -6.10 -7.96
C LYS A 66 -2.87 -6.11 -6.94
N LEU A 67 -3.06 -5.48 -5.79
CA LEU A 67 -2.07 -5.46 -4.73
C LEU A 67 -1.94 -6.81 -4.02
N LEU A 68 -3.04 -7.55 -3.84
CA LEU A 68 -3.03 -8.90 -3.29
C LEU A 68 -2.29 -9.85 -4.25
N LEU A 69 -2.59 -9.79 -5.54
CA LEU A 69 -1.85 -10.53 -6.58
C LEU A 69 -0.36 -10.17 -6.60
N SER A 70 -0.03 -8.89 -6.44
CA SER A 70 1.37 -8.44 -6.31
C SER A 70 2.02 -8.94 -5.01
N ALA A 71 1.28 -9.12 -3.91
CA ALA A 71 1.82 -9.67 -2.67
C ALA A 71 2.14 -11.17 -2.81
N ILE A 72 1.30 -11.91 -3.51
CA ILE A 72 1.53 -13.31 -3.90
C ILE A 72 2.77 -13.38 -4.80
N ALA A 73 2.82 -12.57 -5.85
CA ALA A 73 3.95 -12.49 -6.75
C ALA A 73 5.24 -12.02 -6.05
N ASN A 74 5.18 -11.17 -5.03
CA ASN A 74 6.34 -10.76 -4.24
C ASN A 74 6.82 -11.84 -3.26
N ALA A 75 5.93 -12.73 -2.83
CA ALA A 75 6.34 -13.98 -2.18
C ALA A 75 7.18 -14.82 -3.14
N GLU A 76 6.96 -14.68 -4.45
CA GLU A 76 7.69 -15.39 -5.50
C GLU A 76 8.91 -14.62 -6.05
N ASN A 77 8.91 -13.28 -6.13
CA ASN A 77 10.00 -12.47 -6.72
C ASN A 77 9.98 -10.96 -6.35
N ASN A 78 11.13 -10.37 -6.02
CA ASN A 78 11.22 -9.01 -5.45
C ASN A 78 11.79 -7.93 -6.41
N LEU A 79 10.99 -6.93 -6.85
CA LEU A 79 11.44 -5.54 -7.08
C LEU A 79 10.29 -4.56 -7.41
N SER A 80 10.31 -3.31 -6.88
CA SER A 80 10.22 -2.02 -7.66
C SER A 80 9.82 -0.76 -6.83
N PRO A 81 10.29 0.46 -7.22
CA PRO A 81 9.97 1.77 -6.58
C PRO A 81 9.12 2.76 -7.45
N GLY A 82 8.72 3.94 -6.90
CA GLY A 82 8.36 5.16 -7.68
C GLY A 82 7.57 6.30 -6.94
N PRO A 83 7.72 7.62 -7.30
CA PRO A 83 7.30 8.81 -6.49
C PRO A 83 6.07 9.63 -7.00
N THR A 84 5.74 10.82 -6.43
CA THR A 84 4.45 11.58 -6.65
C THR A 84 4.50 13.13 -6.62
N LEU A 85 3.46 13.78 -7.20
CA LEU A 85 3.32 15.20 -7.60
C LEU A 85 2.18 16.01 -6.90
N LYS A 86 2.25 17.37 -6.92
CA LYS A 86 1.28 18.35 -6.31
C LYS A 86 0.59 19.28 -7.36
N ARG A 87 -0.58 19.89 -7.03
CA ARG A 87 -1.34 20.88 -7.85
C ARG A 87 -2.16 21.90 -6.99
N TYR A 88 -2.56 23.03 -7.59
CA TYR A 88 -3.40 24.09 -7.03
C TYR A 88 -4.65 24.37 -7.89
N VAL A 89 -5.72 24.93 -7.30
CA VAL A 89 -6.93 25.35 -8.03
C VAL A 89 -7.37 26.74 -7.58
N ALA A 90 -7.71 27.60 -8.57
CA ALA A 90 -8.18 28.96 -8.37
C ALA A 90 -9.58 29.00 -7.71
N ARG A 91 -9.81 30.03 -6.90
CA ARG A 91 -11.06 30.33 -6.18
C ARG A 91 -11.45 31.80 -6.37
N SER A 92 -12.60 32.19 -5.82
CA SER A 92 -13.09 33.57 -5.90
C SER A 92 -12.13 34.58 -5.27
N ARG A 93 -12.21 35.85 -5.71
CA ARG A 93 -11.43 36.99 -5.17
C ARG A 93 -9.91 36.81 -5.24
N GLY A 94 -9.40 36.16 -6.29
CA GLY A 94 -7.95 35.96 -6.50
C GLY A 94 -7.30 34.97 -5.54
N SER A 95 -8.08 34.21 -4.78
CA SER A 95 -7.56 33.23 -3.83
C SER A 95 -7.27 31.87 -4.50
N ALA A 96 -6.29 31.12 -3.98
CA ALA A 96 -6.00 29.76 -4.42
C ALA A 96 -6.04 28.82 -3.21
N SER A 97 -6.80 27.72 -3.33
CA SER A 97 -6.85 26.68 -2.29
C SER A 97 -6.07 25.44 -2.73
N PRO A 98 -5.27 24.81 -1.86
CA PRO A 98 -4.58 23.58 -2.21
C PRO A 98 -5.58 22.43 -2.39
N MET A 99 -5.65 21.86 -3.59
CA MET A 99 -6.40 20.63 -3.82
C MET A 99 -5.51 19.43 -3.47
N LEU A 100 -5.63 18.96 -2.23
CA LEU A 100 -4.93 17.76 -1.78
C LEU A 100 -5.55 16.52 -2.45
N LYS A 101 -4.95 16.08 -3.55
CA LYS A 101 -5.21 14.76 -4.11
C LYS A 101 -4.56 13.72 -3.19
N ARG A 102 -5.27 13.38 -2.12
CA ARG A 102 -4.82 12.47 -1.09
C ARG A 102 -4.43 11.15 -1.71
N THR A 103 -3.19 10.76 -1.46
CA THR A 103 -2.66 9.45 -1.79
C THR A 103 -2.79 8.53 -0.59
N SER A 104 -3.14 7.27 -0.83
CA SER A 104 -3.00 6.21 0.16
C SER A 104 -1.74 5.39 -0.13
N HIS A 105 -1.10 4.95 0.95
CA HIS A 105 -0.16 3.84 0.94
C HIS A 105 -0.94 2.62 1.44
N ILE A 106 -1.10 1.63 0.59
CA ILE A 106 -1.75 0.36 0.93
C ILE A 106 -0.63 -0.65 1.09
N THR A 107 -0.56 -1.30 2.24
CA THR A 107 0.39 -2.38 2.51
C THR A 107 -0.40 -3.64 2.82
N VAL A 108 -0.14 -4.72 2.09
CA VAL A 108 -0.59 -6.07 2.44
C VAL A 108 0.64 -6.89 2.78
N VAL A 109 0.56 -7.60 3.90
CA VAL A 109 1.56 -8.55 4.37
C VAL A 109 0.86 -9.90 4.42
N LEU A 110 1.45 -10.91 3.79
CA LEU A 110 0.98 -12.29 3.85
C LEU A 110 1.77 -13.02 4.94
N ASP A 111 1.10 -13.91 5.67
CA ASP A 111 1.72 -14.82 6.62
C ASP A 111 1.45 -16.25 6.16
N GLN A 112 2.40 -17.16 6.35
CA GLN A 112 2.14 -18.58 6.16
C GLN A 112 1.39 -19.09 7.39
N LYS A 113 0.30 -19.82 7.17
CA LYS A 113 -0.47 -20.46 8.22
C LYS A 113 -0.35 -21.97 8.08
#